data_AF-A0A2V8VD45-F1
#
_entry.id   AF-A0A2V8VD45-F1
#
_cell.length_a   1.000
_cell.length_b   1.000
_cell.length_c   1.000
_cell.angle_alpha   90.00
_cell.angle_beta   90.00
_cell.angle_gamma   90.00
#
_symmetry.space_group_name_H-M   'P 1'
#
loop_
_entity.id
_entity.type
_entity.pdbx_description
1 polymer ?
#
loop_
_entity_poly.entity_id
_entity_poly.type
_entity_poly.pdbx_seq_one_letter_code
_entity_poly.pdbx_strand_id
1 'polypeptide(L)'
;MAADLSRIESFDTSGMPRRPTNFLEQQILDLIASHHRGDLADAARIQGKLGRYYAEKGDEERSRSAFLLGAAAKDALENGNKETSQMPPQESTEITPKEEARMSGERTSAASRFSGKYFGYEGRMLHTWEFDEDGTFLHTCITSGAGTNTRASERGRFRLADSTLELKMSSAASGFTTPGVGGNRTNLGGNHEVSSETRKLDIQFLSGEKAIILGGVKLKPKSW
;
A
#
# COMPACT_ATOMS: atom_id res chain seq x y z
N MET A 1 -28.28 0.08 -12.35
CA MET A 1 -27.19 -0.73 -12.93
C MET A 1 -26.20 -1.11 -11.82
N ALA A 2 -26.43 -2.20 -11.08
CA ALA A 2 -25.60 -2.59 -9.93
C ALA A 2 -24.64 -3.78 -10.23
N ALA A 3 -24.45 -4.12 -11.50
CA ALA A 3 -23.80 -5.37 -11.92
C ALA A 3 -22.28 -5.28 -12.14
N ASP A 4 -21.69 -4.07 -12.17
CA ASP A 4 -20.27 -3.92 -12.55
C ASP A 4 -19.32 -3.84 -11.34
N LEU A 5 -19.77 -3.28 -10.21
CA LEU A 5 -18.97 -3.16 -8.98
C LEU A 5 -18.59 -4.52 -8.40
N SER A 6 -19.51 -5.49 -8.42
CA SER A 6 -19.24 -6.86 -7.97
C SER A 6 -18.19 -7.58 -8.82
N ARG A 7 -18.02 -7.18 -10.08
CA ARG A 7 -17.02 -7.77 -10.98
C ARG A 7 -15.64 -7.17 -10.76
N ILE A 8 -15.57 -5.88 -10.44
CA ILE A 8 -14.34 -5.17 -10.07
C ILE A 8 -13.76 -5.73 -8.76
N GLU A 9 -14.63 -6.09 -7.82
CA GLU A 9 -14.29 -6.67 -6.51
C GLU A 9 -14.13 -8.20 -6.53
N SER A 10 -14.26 -8.81 -7.72
CA SER A 10 -14.01 -10.25 -7.92
C SER A 10 -12.52 -10.47 -8.20
N PHE A 11 -11.80 -10.96 -7.20
CA PHE A 11 -10.37 -11.25 -7.32
C PHE A 11 -10.14 -12.72 -7.75
N ASP A 12 -9.67 -12.93 -8.99
CA ASP A 12 -9.29 -14.27 -9.45
C ASP A 12 -7.96 -14.70 -8.82
N THR A 13 -8.03 -15.63 -7.87
CA THR A 13 -6.87 -16.24 -7.20
C THR A 13 -6.61 -17.67 -7.67
N SER A 14 -7.30 -18.15 -8.72
CA SER A 14 -7.20 -19.55 -9.18
C SER A 14 -5.82 -19.94 -9.73
N GLY A 15 -5.02 -18.96 -10.17
CA GLY A 15 -3.62 -19.17 -10.56
C GLY A 15 -2.61 -18.94 -9.42
N MET A 16 -3.08 -18.70 -8.19
CA MET A 16 -2.23 -18.61 -7.00
C MET A 16 -2.21 -19.94 -6.23
N PRO A 17 -1.09 -20.30 -5.60
CA PRO A 17 -1.04 -21.48 -4.75
C PRO A 17 -1.95 -21.30 -3.52
N ARG A 18 -2.64 -22.37 -3.11
CA ARG A 18 -3.54 -22.37 -1.93
C ARG A 18 -2.85 -21.96 -0.62
N ARG A 19 -1.53 -22.15 -0.56
CA ARG A 19 -0.67 -21.60 0.48
C ARG A 19 0.33 -20.68 -0.20
N PRO A 20 0.45 -19.41 0.21
CA PRO A 20 1.41 -18.50 -0.38
C PRO A 20 2.82 -19.05 -0.19
N THR A 21 3.54 -19.17 -1.29
CA THR A 21 4.91 -19.68 -1.37
C THR A 21 5.93 -18.55 -1.36
N ASN A 22 5.49 -17.33 -1.67
CA ASN A 22 6.30 -16.13 -1.60
C ASN A 22 5.53 -14.95 -0.98
N PHE A 23 6.29 -13.91 -0.64
CA PHE A 23 5.78 -12.73 0.04
C PHE A 23 4.74 -11.95 -0.79
N LEU A 24 4.91 -11.90 -2.11
CA LEU A 24 3.97 -11.21 -2.99
C LEU A 24 2.60 -11.90 -2.96
N GLU A 25 2.58 -13.24 -3.01
CA GLU A 25 1.36 -14.03 -2.87
C GLU A 25 0.69 -13.83 -1.51
N GLN A 26 1.45 -13.84 -0.41
CA GLN A 26 0.92 -13.57 0.93
C GLN A 26 0.30 -12.17 0.99
N GLN A 27 0.99 -11.16 0.45
CA GLN A 27 0.52 -9.78 0.47
C GLN A 27 -0.78 -9.60 -0.33
N ILE A 28 -0.92 -10.26 -1.48
CA ILE A 28 -2.14 -10.23 -2.28
C ILE A 28 -3.30 -10.89 -1.51
N LEU A 29 -3.07 -12.06 -0.92
CA LEU A 29 -4.10 -12.79 -0.16
C LEU A 29 -4.52 -12.04 1.10
N ASP A 30 -3.57 -11.42 1.82
CA ASP A 30 -3.87 -10.60 3.00
C ASP A 30 -4.71 -9.37 2.62
N LEU A 31 -4.38 -8.72 1.49
CA LEU A 31 -5.16 -7.57 1.00
C LEU A 31 -6.58 -7.97 0.62
N ILE A 32 -6.74 -9.11 -0.05
CA ILE A 32 -8.07 -9.68 -0.38
C ILE A 32 -8.84 -9.98 0.90
N ALA A 33 -8.19 -10.56 1.91
CA ALA A 33 -8.84 -10.89 3.18
C ALA A 33 -9.27 -9.63 3.98
N SER A 34 -8.52 -8.54 3.87
CA SER A 34 -8.84 -7.26 4.52
C SER A 34 -9.76 -6.33 3.71
N HIS A 35 -10.05 -6.68 2.46
CA HIS A 35 -10.84 -5.84 1.57
C HIS A 35 -12.30 -5.78 2.01
N HIS A 36 -12.85 -4.56 2.06
CA HIS A 36 -14.25 -4.32 2.36
C HIS A 36 -15.00 -4.00 1.07
N ARG A 37 -16.19 -4.57 0.92
CA ARG A 37 -17.07 -4.31 -0.22
C ARG A 37 -17.42 -2.81 -0.28
N GLY A 38 -17.21 -2.20 -1.44
CA GLY A 38 -17.30 -0.77 -1.71
C GLY A 38 -15.95 -0.05 -1.74
N ASP A 39 -14.84 -0.68 -1.33
CA ASP A 39 -13.52 -0.07 -1.34
C ASP A 39 -12.83 -0.21 -2.70
N LEU A 40 -13.21 0.66 -3.63
CA LEU A 40 -12.71 0.65 -5.00
C LEU A 40 -11.20 0.96 -5.10
N ALA A 41 -10.64 1.69 -4.13
CA ALA A 41 -9.21 1.96 -4.07
C ALA A 41 -8.42 0.68 -3.74
N ASP A 42 -8.90 -0.09 -2.76
CA ASP A 42 -8.34 -1.40 -2.44
C ASP A 42 -8.53 -2.40 -3.57
N ALA A 43 -9.71 -2.41 -4.21
CA ALA A 43 -9.96 -3.27 -5.36
C ALA A 43 -9.00 -2.97 -6.51
N ALA A 44 -8.80 -1.69 -6.87
CA ALA A 44 -7.82 -1.29 -7.88
C ALA A 44 -6.40 -1.75 -7.56
N ARG A 45 -6.00 -1.64 -6.28
CA ARG A 45 -4.69 -2.04 -5.80
C ARG A 45 -4.48 -3.55 -5.87
N ILE A 46 -5.46 -4.33 -5.42
CA ILE A 46 -5.41 -5.80 -5.45
C ILE A 46 -5.36 -6.28 -6.90
N GLN A 47 -6.23 -5.77 -7.76
CA GLN A 47 -6.26 -6.12 -9.19
C GLN A 47 -4.95 -5.74 -9.90
N GLY A 48 -4.37 -4.58 -9.58
CA GLY A 48 -3.06 -4.19 -10.11
C GLY A 48 -1.91 -5.10 -9.64
N LYS A 49 -1.97 -5.64 -8.42
CA LYS A 49 -0.99 -6.62 -7.92
C LYS A 49 -1.20 -8.00 -8.53
N LEU A 50 -2.44 -8.44 -8.70
CA LEU A 50 -2.78 -9.69 -9.39
C LEU A 50 -2.35 -9.66 -10.86
N GLY A 51 -2.60 -8.56 -11.57
CA GLY A 51 -2.19 -8.40 -12.97
C GLY A 51 -0.68 -8.55 -13.14
N ARG A 52 0.10 -7.89 -12.28
CA ARG A 52 1.57 -8.03 -12.29
C ARG A 52 2.03 -9.44 -11.94
N TYR A 53 1.43 -10.05 -10.91
CA TYR A 53 1.75 -11.42 -10.52
C TYR A 53 1.53 -12.41 -11.68
N TYR A 54 0.40 -12.30 -12.39
CA TYR A 54 0.11 -13.15 -13.55
C TYR A 54 1.01 -12.84 -14.75
N ALA A 55 1.36 -11.57 -14.99
CA ALA A 55 2.32 -11.20 -16.02
C ALA A 55 3.71 -11.83 -15.78
N GLU A 56 4.20 -11.79 -14.53
CA GLU A 56 5.48 -12.40 -14.14
C GLU A 56 5.48 -13.93 -14.26
N LYS A 57 4.30 -14.57 -14.15
CA LYS A 57 4.12 -16.02 -14.34
C LYS A 57 3.88 -16.43 -15.80
N GLY A 58 3.75 -15.47 -16.71
CA GLY A 58 3.43 -15.71 -18.12
C GLY A 58 1.96 -16.00 -18.41
N ASP A 59 1.05 -15.75 -17.46
CA ASP A 59 -0.40 -15.91 -17.63
C ASP A 59 -1.00 -14.58 -18.12
N GLU A 60 -0.88 -14.33 -19.42
CA GLU A 60 -1.30 -13.06 -20.04
C GLU A 60 -2.81 -12.82 -19.98
N GLU A 61 -3.63 -13.86 -20.07
CA GLU A 61 -5.10 -13.71 -20.06
C GLU A 61 -5.61 -13.22 -18.70
N ARG A 62 -5.11 -13.84 -17.62
CA ARG A 62 -5.46 -13.39 -16.26
C ARG A 62 -4.84 -12.04 -15.93
N SER A 63 -3.63 -11.79 -16.41
CA SER A 63 -2.96 -10.49 -16.28
C SER A 63 -3.80 -9.36 -16.88
N ARG A 64 -4.19 -9.50 -18.16
CA ARG A 64 -5.03 -8.52 -18.86
C ARG A 64 -6.37 -8.33 -18.17
N SER A 65 -7.02 -9.42 -17.77
CA SER A 65 -8.30 -9.36 -17.07
C SER A 65 -8.20 -8.58 -15.74
N ALA A 66 -7.17 -8.85 -14.94
CA ALA A 66 -6.94 -8.13 -13.70
C ALA A 66 -6.60 -6.65 -13.95
N PHE A 67 -5.80 -6.32 -14.96
CA PHE A 67 -5.53 -4.91 -15.30
C PHE A 67 -6.78 -4.17 -15.78
N LEU A 68 -7.66 -4.81 -16.56
CA LEU A 68 -8.93 -4.21 -16.99
C LEU A 68 -9.85 -3.94 -15.80
N LEU A 69 -9.94 -4.86 -14.85
CA LEU A 69 -10.74 -4.67 -13.63
C LEU A 69 -10.12 -3.59 -12.72
N GLY A 70 -8.79 -3.54 -12.61
CA GLY A 70 -8.10 -2.49 -11.87
C GLY A 70 -8.25 -1.11 -12.49
N ALA A 71 -8.29 -1.02 -13.82
CA ALA A 71 -8.59 0.22 -14.53
C ALA A 71 -10.04 0.65 -14.30
N ALA A 72 -11.00 -0.27 -14.44
CA ALA A 72 -12.41 0.00 -14.17
C ALA A 72 -12.66 0.43 -12.70
N ALA A 73 -11.93 -0.14 -11.74
CA ALA A 73 -11.97 0.29 -10.34
C ALA A 73 -11.52 1.74 -10.16
N LYS A 74 -10.45 2.15 -10.85
CA LYS A 74 -9.94 3.52 -10.82
C LYS A 74 -10.91 4.48 -11.52
N ASP A 75 -11.43 4.10 -12.67
CA ASP A 75 -12.42 4.91 -13.41
C ASP A 75 -13.70 5.09 -12.58
N ALA A 76 -14.15 4.04 -11.88
CA ALA A 76 -15.30 4.12 -10.97
C ALA A 76 -15.00 5.00 -9.74
N LEU A 77 -13.78 4.94 -9.21
CA LEU A 77 -13.33 5.83 -8.13
C LEU A 77 -13.30 7.31 -8.59
N GLU A 78 -12.82 7.57 -9.81
CA GLU A 78 -12.77 8.92 -10.38
C GLU A 78 -14.16 9.47 -10.74
N ASN A 79 -15.06 8.63 -11.28
CA ASN A 79 -16.40 9.04 -11.68
C ASN A 79 -17.37 9.13 -10.49
N GLY A 80 -17.25 8.25 -9.49
CA GLY A 80 -18.00 8.36 -8.24
C GLY A 80 -17.67 9.64 -7.46
N ASN A 81 -16.46 10.19 -7.64
CA ASN A 81 -16.08 11.48 -7.06
C ASN A 81 -16.67 12.67 -7.85
N LYS A 82 -17.05 12.49 -9.11
CA LYS A 82 -17.66 13.54 -9.96
C LYS A 82 -19.17 13.68 -9.75
N GLU A 83 -19.89 12.63 -9.38
CA GLU A 83 -21.34 12.71 -9.12
C GLU A 83 -21.71 13.46 -7.83
N THR A 84 -20.77 13.71 -6.91
CA THR A 84 -21.01 14.56 -5.72
C THR A 84 -20.82 16.06 -5.96
N SER A 85 -20.46 16.50 -7.18
CA SER A 85 -20.16 17.91 -7.48
C SER A 85 -21.17 18.61 -8.39
N GLN A 86 -22.37 18.04 -8.60
CA GLN A 86 -23.47 18.74 -9.28
C GLN A 86 -24.79 18.63 -8.50
N MET A 87 -24.90 19.40 -7.42
CA MET A 87 -26.19 19.96 -7.01
C MET A 87 -26.10 21.48 -7.14
N PRO A 88 -27.01 22.15 -7.89
CA PRO A 88 -27.05 23.60 -7.92
C PRO A 88 -27.53 24.17 -6.56
N PRO A 89 -27.16 25.42 -6.23
CA PRO A 89 -27.47 26.04 -4.94
C PRO A 89 -28.89 26.64 -4.89
N GLN A 90 -29.33 26.96 -3.65
CA GLN A 90 -30.52 27.72 -3.22
C GLN A 90 -31.73 26.85 -2.77
N GLU A 91 -32.43 27.09 -1.66
CA GLU A 91 -32.56 28.28 -0.79
C GLU A 91 -33.21 27.88 0.56
N SER A 92 -32.81 28.55 1.65
CA SER A 92 -33.55 28.92 2.89
C SER A 92 -34.42 27.87 3.63
N THR A 93 -34.34 27.66 4.95
CA THR A 93 -34.42 28.67 6.03
C THR A 93 -33.99 28.07 7.39
N GLU A 94 -33.01 28.72 8.02
CA GLU A 94 -32.90 29.12 9.44
C GLU A 94 -33.78 28.43 10.53
N ILE A 95 -33.18 27.78 11.55
CA ILE A 95 -33.09 28.25 12.96
C ILE A 95 -32.05 27.45 13.80
N THR A 96 -31.29 28.19 14.60
CA THR A 96 -30.11 27.86 15.46
C THR A 96 -30.54 27.50 16.92
N PRO A 97 -29.65 27.31 17.92
CA PRO A 97 -28.63 26.27 18.20
C PRO A 97 -28.92 25.47 19.51
N LYS A 98 -28.34 24.27 19.67
CA LYS A 98 -27.72 23.89 20.96
C LYS A 98 -26.67 22.78 20.82
N GLU A 99 -25.48 23.20 21.20
CA GLU A 99 -24.25 22.49 21.52
C GLU A 99 -24.45 21.24 22.39
N GLU A 100 -23.97 20.08 21.91
CA GLU A 100 -23.00 19.29 22.66
C GLU A 100 -22.28 18.30 21.73
N ALA A 101 -21.01 18.62 21.49
CA ALA A 101 -20.04 17.77 20.85
C ALA A 101 -19.78 16.51 21.69
N ARG A 102 -19.50 15.40 21.01
CA ARG A 102 -18.30 14.59 21.27
C ARG A 102 -18.02 13.61 20.12
N MET A 103 -17.02 14.02 19.33
CA MET A 103 -15.99 13.15 18.73
C MET A 103 -16.42 12.26 17.56
N SER A 104 -16.90 12.88 16.47
CA SER A 104 -16.53 12.42 15.13
C SER A 104 -15.18 13.05 14.81
N GLY A 105 -14.10 12.30 15.03
CA GLY A 105 -12.75 12.71 14.65
C GLY A 105 -12.69 12.85 13.13
N GLU A 106 -12.59 14.10 12.70
CA GLU A 106 -12.44 14.56 11.33
C GLU A 106 -11.67 13.57 10.45
N ARG A 107 -12.38 13.06 9.44
CA ARG A 107 -11.75 12.68 8.17
C ARG A 107 -11.24 13.98 7.54
N THR A 108 -10.08 14.46 7.98
CA THR A 108 -9.38 15.51 7.26
C THR A 108 -8.85 14.89 5.98
N SER A 109 -9.65 15.03 4.93
CA SER A 109 -9.29 14.82 3.54
C SER A 109 -8.20 15.81 3.15
N ALA A 110 -6.96 15.40 3.34
CA ALA A 110 -5.81 15.93 2.62
C ALA A 110 -4.91 14.72 2.38
N ALA A 111 -5.27 13.91 1.38
CA ALA A 111 -4.38 12.92 0.79
C ALA A 111 -3.02 13.61 0.57
N SER A 112 -1.99 13.14 1.28
CA SER A 112 -0.67 13.74 1.24
C SER A 112 -0.21 13.71 -0.22
N ARG A 113 0.07 14.88 -0.81
CA ARG A 113 0.56 15.02 -2.21
C ARG A 113 1.94 14.35 -2.43
N PHE A 114 2.46 13.66 -1.42
CA PHE A 114 3.69 12.91 -1.42
C PHE A 114 3.36 11.42 -1.63
N SER A 115 3.71 10.90 -2.79
CA SER A 115 3.64 9.48 -3.13
C SER A 115 4.88 9.10 -3.94
N GLY A 116 5.20 7.80 -3.97
CA GLY A 116 6.31 7.30 -4.75
C GLY A 116 6.94 6.04 -4.19
N LYS A 117 7.73 5.39 -5.03
CA LYS A 117 8.55 4.24 -4.64
C LYS A 117 10.00 4.69 -4.55
N TYR A 118 10.63 4.37 -3.44
CA TYR A 118 11.99 4.78 -3.13
C TYR A 118 12.80 3.58 -2.66
N PHE A 119 14.09 3.58 -2.95
CA PHE A 119 15.01 2.57 -2.43
C PHE A 119 16.35 3.19 -2.06
N GLY A 120 17.00 2.64 -1.05
CA GLY A 120 18.32 3.09 -0.63
C GLY A 120 19.02 2.03 0.19
N TYR A 121 20.31 2.26 0.42
CA TYR A 121 21.14 1.34 1.20
C TYR A 121 21.58 2.02 2.49
N GLU A 122 21.45 1.30 3.60
CA GLU A 122 22.07 1.61 4.87
C GLU A 122 23.06 0.50 5.20
N GLY A 123 24.35 0.73 4.92
CA GLY A 123 25.36 -0.33 4.97
C GLY A 123 25.03 -1.49 4.03
N ARG A 124 24.73 -2.67 4.59
CA ARG A 124 24.33 -3.89 3.85
C ARG A 124 22.81 -4.10 3.77
N MET A 125 22.03 -3.18 4.33
CA MET A 125 20.58 -3.25 4.36
C MET A 125 20.01 -2.48 3.17
N LEU A 126 19.21 -3.16 2.35
CA LEU A 126 18.42 -2.52 1.29
C LEU A 126 17.06 -2.13 1.87
N HIS A 127 16.76 -0.84 1.85
CA HIS A 127 15.45 -0.29 2.16
C HIS A 127 14.67 -0.07 0.87
N THR A 128 13.42 -0.49 0.85
CA THR A 128 12.44 -0.14 -0.18
C THR A 128 11.21 0.44 0.51
N TRP A 129 10.86 1.65 0.14
CA TRP A 129 9.70 2.38 0.63
C TRP A 129 8.71 2.57 -0.51
N GLU A 130 7.44 2.30 -0.25
CA GLU A 130 6.33 2.63 -1.14
C GLU A 130 5.38 3.52 -0.35
N PHE A 131 5.15 4.74 -0.86
CA PHE A 131 4.18 5.69 -0.33
C PHE A 131 3.06 5.84 -1.35
N ASP A 132 1.84 5.50 -0.96
CA ASP A 132 0.65 5.57 -1.79
C ASP A 132 -0.10 6.89 -1.55
N GLU A 133 -0.84 7.37 -2.56
CA GLU A 133 -1.57 8.65 -2.50
C GLU A 133 -2.69 8.64 -1.45
N ASP A 134 -3.17 7.46 -1.06
CA ASP A 134 -4.16 7.26 0.00
C ASP A 134 -3.60 7.48 1.43
N GLY A 135 -2.30 7.80 1.54
CA GLY A 135 -1.62 7.96 2.82
C GLY A 135 -1.22 6.63 3.45
N THR A 136 -1.14 5.53 2.70
CA THR A 136 -0.59 4.26 3.19
C THR A 136 0.86 4.06 2.76
N PHE A 137 1.61 3.31 3.57
CA PHE A 137 3.00 2.99 3.22
C PHE A 137 3.32 1.52 3.40
N LEU A 138 4.32 1.08 2.64
CA LEU A 138 5.01 -0.19 2.81
C LEU A 138 6.52 0.07 2.84
N HIS A 139 7.14 -0.29 3.94
CA HIS A 139 8.58 -0.36 4.08
C HIS A 139 9.00 -1.82 4.05
N THR A 140 10.01 -2.15 3.26
CA THR A 140 10.69 -3.46 3.28
C THR A 140 12.18 -3.23 3.45
N CYS A 141 12.77 -3.84 4.46
CA CYS A 141 14.22 -3.91 4.64
C CYS A 141 14.72 -5.33 4.41
N ILE A 142 15.83 -5.45 3.68
CA ILE A 142 16.50 -6.73 3.42
C ILE A 142 17.95 -6.58 3.84
N THR A 143 18.36 -7.34 4.85
CA THR A 143 19.75 -7.40 5.29
C THR A 143 20.40 -8.66 4.75
N SER A 144 21.45 -8.48 3.95
CA SER A 144 22.26 -9.60 3.47
C SER A 144 23.34 -9.96 4.48
N GLY A 145 23.22 -11.14 5.10
CA GLY A 145 24.19 -11.71 6.03
C GLY A 145 25.00 -12.86 5.42
N ALA A 146 26.10 -13.25 6.09
CA ALA A 146 26.89 -14.42 5.70
C ALA A 146 26.09 -15.71 5.99
N GLY A 147 25.31 -16.18 5.02
CA GLY A 147 24.54 -17.42 5.12
C GLY A 147 23.11 -17.26 5.65
N THR A 148 22.63 -16.05 5.93
CA THR A 148 21.23 -15.75 6.26
C THR A 148 20.84 -14.37 5.74
N ASN A 149 19.75 -14.27 4.99
CA ASN A 149 19.13 -13.00 4.68
C ASN A 149 17.94 -12.79 5.62
N THR A 150 17.94 -11.64 6.29
CA THR A 150 16.80 -11.20 7.11
C THR A 150 15.98 -10.23 6.28
N ARG A 151 14.67 -10.42 6.24
CA ARG A 151 13.74 -9.47 5.65
C ARG A 151 12.80 -9.01 6.75
N ALA A 152 12.62 -7.70 6.88
CA ALA A 152 11.53 -7.14 7.66
C ALA A 152 10.67 -6.26 6.75
N SER A 153 9.39 -6.17 7.08
CA SER A 153 8.43 -5.29 6.43
C SER A 153 7.56 -4.59 7.45
N GLU A 154 7.38 -3.29 7.29
CA GLU A 154 6.50 -2.48 8.10
C GLU A 154 5.44 -1.89 7.16
N ARG A 155 4.19 -1.85 7.60
CA ARG A 155 3.10 -1.19 6.86
C ARG A 155 2.21 -0.40 7.80
N GLY A 156 1.54 0.60 7.24
CA GLY A 156 0.67 1.46 8.01
C GLY A 156 0.17 2.64 7.22
N ARG A 157 -0.18 3.70 7.95
CA ARG A 157 -0.52 5.00 7.38
C ARG A 157 0.61 5.99 7.63
N PHE A 158 0.81 6.91 6.71
CA PHE A 158 1.73 8.02 6.87
C PHE A 158 0.99 9.35 6.73
N ARG A 159 1.57 10.36 7.36
CA ARG A 159 1.21 11.76 7.12
C ARG A 159 2.49 12.56 7.01
N LEU A 160 2.59 13.38 5.98
CA LEU A 160 3.68 14.33 5.84
C LEU A 160 3.28 15.66 6.49
N ALA A 161 4.03 16.09 7.49
CA ALA A 161 3.90 17.39 8.13
C ALA A 161 5.24 18.12 7.99
N ASP A 162 5.30 19.10 7.09
CA ASP A 162 6.51 19.86 6.75
C ASP A 162 7.68 18.95 6.34
N SER A 163 8.73 18.88 7.17
CA SER A 163 9.91 18.02 6.98
C SER A 163 9.87 16.75 7.83
N THR A 164 8.72 16.43 8.44
CA THR A 164 8.54 15.25 9.29
C THR A 164 7.50 14.32 8.70
N LEU A 165 7.89 13.07 8.51
CA LEU A 165 7.01 11.98 8.13
C LEU A 165 6.55 11.24 9.39
N GLU A 166 5.26 11.32 9.70
CA GLU A 166 4.63 10.57 10.79
C GLU A 166 4.08 9.24 10.26
N LEU A 167 4.62 8.13 10.72
CA LEU A 167 4.24 6.77 10.37
C LEU A 167 3.44 6.16 11.51
N LYS A 168 2.17 5.85 11.28
CA LYS A 168 1.35 5.04 12.17
C LYS A 168 1.36 3.61 11.68
N MET A 169 2.07 2.74 12.38
CA MET A 169 2.19 1.33 12.03
C MET A 169 0.85 0.63 12.27
N SER A 170 0.51 -0.30 11.38
CA SER A 170 -0.61 -1.23 11.56
C SER A 170 -0.12 -2.68 11.67
N SER A 171 1.06 -2.97 11.11
CA SER A 171 1.66 -4.30 11.12
C SER A 171 3.16 -4.19 10.85
N ALA A 172 3.92 -4.98 11.59
CA ALA A 172 5.32 -5.24 11.33
C ALA A 172 5.52 -6.75 11.22
N ALA A 173 6.30 -7.18 10.25
CA ALA A 173 6.72 -8.56 10.10
C ALA A 173 8.22 -8.61 9.95
N SER A 174 8.87 -9.55 10.63
CA SER A 174 10.28 -9.89 10.39
C SER A 174 10.38 -11.37 10.09
N GLY A 175 11.28 -11.76 9.19
CA GLY A 175 11.47 -13.14 8.78
C GLY A 175 12.92 -13.42 8.40
N PHE A 176 13.34 -14.65 8.65
CA PHE A 176 14.71 -15.11 8.40
C PHE A 176 14.71 -16.18 7.31
N THR A 177 15.64 -16.04 6.37
CA THR A 177 15.87 -17.02 5.30
C THR A 177 17.32 -17.46 5.31
N THR A 178 17.57 -18.77 5.43
CA THR A 178 18.89 -19.36 5.14
C THR A 178 18.91 -19.85 3.68
N PRO A 179 20.04 -19.76 2.97
CA PRO A 179 20.30 -20.62 1.83
C PRO A 179 20.34 -22.06 2.35
N GLY A 180 19.39 -22.90 1.93
CA GLY A 180 19.53 -24.34 2.12
C GLY A 180 20.61 -24.88 1.19
N VAL A 181 21.39 -25.84 1.69
CA VAL A 181 22.34 -26.60 0.87
C VAL A 181 21.52 -27.32 -0.22
N GLY A 182 21.78 -27.00 -1.50
CA GLY A 182 21.03 -27.56 -2.64
C GLY A 182 20.03 -26.63 -3.34
N GLY A 183 20.05 -25.32 -3.08
CA GLY A 183 19.26 -24.34 -3.86
C GLY A 183 17.83 -24.12 -3.38
N ASN A 184 17.37 -24.89 -2.39
CA ASN A 184 16.09 -24.63 -1.72
C ASN A 184 16.26 -23.60 -0.60
N ARG A 185 15.60 -22.44 -0.71
CA ARG A 185 15.50 -21.46 0.39
C ARG A 185 14.53 -21.99 1.44
N THR A 186 14.96 -22.07 2.69
CA THR A 186 14.10 -22.45 3.81
C THR A 186 13.76 -21.19 4.61
N ASN A 187 12.47 -20.87 4.69
CA ASN A 187 11.98 -19.84 5.61
C ASN A 187 11.98 -20.44 7.02
N LEU A 188 12.83 -19.94 7.90
CA LEU A 188 13.05 -20.52 9.23
C LEU A 188 12.07 -19.98 10.29
N GLY A 189 11.34 -18.92 9.97
CA GLY A 189 10.34 -18.34 10.84
C GLY A 189 10.12 -16.86 10.55
N GLY A 190 8.97 -16.35 10.99
CA GLY A 190 8.69 -14.92 11.00
C GLY A 190 7.79 -14.55 12.17
N ASN A 191 8.01 -13.36 12.72
CA ASN A 191 7.15 -12.79 13.75
C ASN A 191 6.24 -11.76 13.11
N HIS A 192 4.96 -11.76 13.48
CA HIS A 192 3.97 -10.78 13.04
C HIS A 192 3.47 -10.01 14.25
N GLU A 193 3.82 -8.74 14.34
CA GLU A 193 3.42 -7.87 15.43
C GLU A 193 2.43 -6.83 14.91
N VAL A 194 1.24 -6.82 15.52
CA VAL A 194 0.28 -5.73 15.33
C VAL A 194 0.70 -4.64 16.30
N SER A 195 1.53 -3.71 15.82
CA SER A 195 1.98 -2.56 16.59
C SER A 195 1.13 -1.35 16.24
N SER A 196 0.63 -0.64 17.26
CA SER A 196 -0.01 0.69 17.11
C SER A 196 0.99 1.83 17.27
N GLU A 197 2.28 1.54 17.14
CA GLU A 197 3.36 2.50 17.30
C GLU A 197 3.28 3.61 16.25
N THR A 198 3.54 4.84 16.70
CA THR A 198 3.70 6.00 15.83
C THR A 198 5.17 6.41 15.83
N ARG A 199 5.81 6.34 14.66
CA ARG A 199 7.20 6.72 14.44
C ARG A 199 7.26 8.03 13.68
N LYS A 200 8.15 8.95 14.07
CA LYS A 200 8.44 10.17 13.33
C LYS A 200 9.80 10.05 12.66
N LEU A 201 9.88 10.40 11.38
CA LEU A 201 11.11 10.38 10.60
C LEU A 201 11.31 11.74 9.94
N ASP A 202 12.53 12.26 9.97
CA ASP A 202 12.87 13.44 9.18
C ASP A 202 12.94 13.08 7.69
N ILE A 203 12.37 13.94 6.85
CA ILE A 203 12.43 13.84 5.40
C ILE A 203 13.01 15.12 4.80
N GLN A 204 13.97 14.95 3.89
CA GLN A 204 14.56 16.05 3.12
C GLN A 204 14.45 15.73 1.63
N PHE A 205 13.94 16.70 0.86
CA PHE A 205 13.87 16.61 -0.59
C PHE A 205 15.15 17.19 -1.18
N LEU A 206 15.89 16.41 -1.97
CA LEU A 206 17.12 16.86 -2.59
C LEU A 206 16.80 17.65 -3.86
N SER A 207 17.05 18.96 -3.85
CA SER A 207 16.83 19.81 -5.03
C SER A 207 17.65 19.33 -6.22
N GLY A 208 17.01 19.10 -7.37
CA GLY A 208 17.65 18.65 -8.61
C GLY A 208 17.66 17.13 -8.84
N GLU A 209 17.36 16.31 -7.83
CA GLU A 209 17.16 14.87 -7.97
C GLU A 209 15.75 14.49 -7.45
N LYS A 210 15.07 13.51 -8.07
CA LYS A 210 13.83 12.94 -7.48
C LYS A 210 14.12 12.08 -6.22
N ALA A 211 15.26 12.27 -5.60
CA ALA A 211 15.75 11.55 -4.43
C ALA A 211 15.35 12.25 -3.13
N ILE A 212 15.21 11.47 -2.07
CA ILE A 212 14.87 11.96 -0.72
C ILE A 212 15.89 11.43 0.27
N ILE A 213 16.10 12.14 1.37
CA ILE A 213 16.74 11.58 2.57
C ILE A 213 15.62 11.32 3.56
N LEU A 214 15.50 10.09 4.04
CA LEU A 214 14.50 9.70 5.03
C LEU A 214 15.20 9.06 6.23
N GLY A 215 15.06 9.67 7.41
CA GLY A 215 15.70 9.18 8.64
C GLY A 215 17.24 9.10 8.52
N GLY A 216 17.87 9.97 7.72
CA GLY A 216 19.31 9.94 7.45
C GLY A 216 19.75 9.01 6.29
N VAL A 217 18.85 8.19 5.74
CA VAL A 217 19.16 7.31 4.61
C VAL A 217 18.80 7.99 3.28
N LYS A 218 19.77 8.11 2.36
CA LYS A 218 19.51 8.62 1.01
C LYS A 218 18.77 7.56 0.19
N LEU A 219 17.54 7.87 -0.19
CA LEU A 219 16.68 7.06 -1.03
C LEU A 219 16.57 7.65 -2.44
N LYS A 220 16.70 6.80 -3.44
CA LYS A 220 16.50 7.12 -4.86
C LYS A 220 15.11 6.68 -5.31
N PRO A 221 14.50 7.40 -6.27
CA PRO A 221 13.23 6.97 -6.84
C PRO A 221 13.43 5.64 -7.57
N LYS A 222 12.49 4.73 -7.40
CA LYS A 222 12.45 3.45 -8.10
C LYS A 222 11.53 3.60 -9.32
N SER A 223 12.12 3.92 -10.47
CA SER A 223 11.45 3.84 -11.76
C SER A 223 11.49 2.40 -12.26
N TRP A 224 10.35 1.87 -12.70
CA TRP A 224 10.27 0.64 -13.49
C TRP A 224 10.04 1.02 -14.94
#